data_AF-A0A2D0H8Z0-F1
#
_entry.id   AF-A0A2D0H8Z0-F1
#
_cell.length_a   1.000
_cell.length_b   1.000
_cell.length_c   1.000
_cell.angle_alpha   90.00
_cell.angle_beta   90.00
_cell.angle_gamma   90.00
#
_symmetry.space_group_name_H-M   'P 1'
#
loop_
_entity.id
_entity.type
_entity.pdbx_description
1 polymer ?
#
loop_
_entity_poly.entity_id
_entity_poly.type
_entity_poly.pdbx_seq_one_letter_code
_entity_poly.pdbx_strand_id
1 'polypeptide(L)'
;MIKLILLPGTLSFVNNTVDNTTGTIQLIGDFDNTQGHLFPGQFVNATLTLTEEPNATVVPSQAVQNGPDGQFVFVVKPDMTVENVPVTVSSSIDGLDVVQKGPQPGDKIVTDGQANLVSGSKIRIKTAGNDSNAGGNSSRRRIPEVRRR
;
A
#
# COMPACT_ATOMS: atom_id res chain seq x y z
N MET A 1 -22.80 -1.09 13.04
CA MET A 1 -22.13 -0.86 11.74
C MET A 1 -21.47 0.51 11.79
N ILE A 2 -20.15 0.58 11.95
CA ILE A 2 -19.40 1.85 11.98
C ILE A 2 -19.14 2.23 10.52
N LYS A 3 -19.76 3.30 10.04
CA LYS A 3 -19.50 3.84 8.70
C LYS A 3 -18.28 4.76 8.81
N LEU A 4 -17.17 4.39 8.19
CA LEU A 4 -16.01 5.27 8.04
C LEU A 4 -16.39 6.35 7.01
N ILE A 5 -16.42 7.61 7.44
CA ILE A 5 -16.68 8.77 6.57
C ILE A 5 -15.39 9.57 6.54
N LEU A 6 -14.79 9.72 5.35
CA LEU A 6 -13.68 10.65 5.14
C LEU A 6 -14.27 11.98 4.70
N LEU A 7 -14.10 13.00 5.55
CA LEU A 7 -14.44 14.39 5.24
C LEU A 7 -13.13 15.15 5.03
N PRO A 8 -12.90 15.74 3.84
CA PRO A 8 -11.76 16.62 3.65
C PRO A 8 -11.93 17.86 4.53
N GLY A 9 -10.82 18.32 5.11
CA GLY A 9 -10.78 19.53 5.91
C GLY A 9 -9.47 20.27 5.69
N THR A 10 -9.47 21.54 6.04
CA THR A 10 -8.29 22.40 5.97
C THR A 10 -7.88 22.84 7.36
N LEU A 11 -6.59 22.72 7.67
CA LEU A 11 -6.05 23.24 8.91
C LEU A 11 -6.13 24.78 8.90
N SER A 12 -6.92 25.36 9.79
CA SER A 12 -7.18 26.80 9.84
C SER A 12 -6.35 27.51 10.90
N PHE A 13 -5.99 26.81 11.99
CA PHE A 13 -5.17 27.39 13.04
C PHE A 13 -4.22 26.37 13.70
N VAL A 14 -3.00 26.84 13.94
CA VAL A 14 -1.99 26.16 14.76
C VAL A 14 -1.68 27.04 15.95
N ASN A 15 -1.93 26.54 17.16
CA ASN A 15 -1.58 27.29 18.36
C ASN A 15 -0.06 27.42 18.49
N ASN A 16 0.43 28.60 18.88
CA ASN A 16 1.85 28.88 19.08
C ASN A 16 2.35 28.44 20.48
N THR A 17 1.45 27.98 21.34
CA THR A 17 1.76 27.55 22.71
C THR A 17 1.56 26.04 22.83
N VAL A 18 2.55 25.38 23.43
CA VAL A 18 2.47 23.97 23.81
C VAL A 18 1.78 23.87 25.17
N ASP A 19 0.83 22.96 25.31
CA ASP A 19 0.30 22.59 26.62
C ASP A 19 1.35 21.71 27.33
N ASN A 20 2.04 22.27 28.32
CA ASN A 20 3.10 21.58 29.07
C ASN A 20 2.59 20.38 29.88
N THR A 21 1.29 20.28 30.14
CA THR A 21 0.70 19.16 30.88
C THR A 21 0.62 17.90 30.02
N THR A 22 0.35 18.07 28.73
CA THR A 22 0.10 16.97 27.78
C THR A 22 1.18 16.85 26.71
N GLY A 23 2.04 17.87 26.56
CA GLY A 23 3.03 17.95 25.47
C GLY A 23 2.41 18.14 24.09
N THR A 24 1.16 18.62 24.02
CA THR A 24 0.40 18.74 22.76
C THR A 24 0.26 20.19 22.30
N ILE A 25 0.03 20.36 21.00
CA ILE A 25 -0.31 21.65 20.39
C ILE A 25 -1.74 21.56 19.91
N GLN A 26 -2.54 22.59 20.22
CA GLN A 26 -3.91 22.66 19.74
C GLN A 26 -3.93 23.04 18.26
N LEU A 27 -4.61 22.23 17.47
CA LEU A 27 -4.90 22.47 16.06
C LEU A 27 -6.41 22.66 15.88
N ILE A 28 -6.79 23.61 15.05
CA ILE A 28 -8.19 23.81 14.63
C ILE A 28 -8.23 23.64 13.12
N GLY A 29 -9.15 22.79 12.65
CA GLY A 29 -9.40 22.56 11.24
C GLY A 29 -10.86 22.80 10.91
N ASP A 30 -11.08 23.36 9.73
CA ASP A 30 -12.41 23.59 9.17
C ASP A 30 -12.76 22.43 8.24
N PHE A 31 -13.95 21.87 8.43
CA PHE A 31 -14.46 20.74 7.65
C PHE A 31 -15.79 21.12 7.00
N ASP A 32 -15.94 20.81 5.71
CA ASP A 32 -17.22 21.01 5.04
C ASP A 32 -18.22 19.93 5.47
N ASN A 33 -19.09 20.30 6.41
CA ASN A 33 -20.11 19.43 7.00
C ASN A 33 -21.51 19.66 6.38
N THR A 34 -21.62 19.95 5.08
CA THR A 34 -22.92 20.18 4.40
C THR A 34 -23.96 19.07 4.62
N GLN A 35 -23.53 17.82 4.80
CA GLN A 35 -24.41 16.66 5.00
C GLN A 35 -24.69 16.33 6.48
N GLY A 36 -24.18 17.13 7.42
CA GLY A 36 -24.43 16.96 8.86
C GLY A 36 -23.88 15.65 9.44
N HIS A 37 -22.72 15.20 8.96
CA HIS A 37 -22.06 13.98 9.44
C HIS A 37 -21.25 14.16 10.72
N LEU A 38 -20.81 15.38 11.01
CA LEU A 38 -20.10 15.73 12.24
C LEU A 38 -21.07 16.39 13.23
N PHE A 39 -21.22 15.79 14.41
CA PHE A 39 -22.01 16.36 15.50
C PHE A 39 -21.12 16.98 16.58
N PRO A 40 -21.54 18.09 17.21
CA PRO A 40 -20.83 18.66 18.35
C PRO A 40 -20.65 17.63 19.48
N GLY A 41 -19.43 17.55 20.04
CA GLY A 41 -19.08 16.61 21.12
C GLY A 41 -18.75 15.19 20.65
N GLN A 42 -18.76 14.92 19.34
CA GLN A 42 -18.38 13.62 18.79
C GLN A 42 -16.85 13.44 18.77
N PHE A 43 -16.39 12.24 19.11
CA PHE A 43 -15.00 11.83 18.89
C PHE A 43 -14.80 11.38 17.45
N VAL A 44 -13.72 11.86 16.83
CA VAL A 44 -13.33 11.53 15.46
C VAL A 44 -11.86 11.17 15.41
N ASN A 45 -11.48 10.34 14.44
CA ASN A 45 -10.08 10.17 14.07
C ASN A 45 -9.80 11.12 12.91
N ALA A 46 -8.79 11.97 13.07
CA ALA A 46 -8.32 12.89 12.04
C ALA A 46 -6.94 12.45 11.57
N THR A 47 -6.72 12.55 10.26
CA THR A 47 -5.41 12.33 9.65
C THR A 47 -5.00 13.63 8.98
N LEU A 48 -3.80 14.13 9.30
CA LEU A 48 -3.24 15.34 8.73
C LEU A 48 -2.07 14.98 7.83
N THR A 49 -2.18 15.30 6.54
CA THR A 49 -1.08 15.20 5.59
C THR A 49 -0.14 16.39 5.77
N LEU A 50 1.10 16.14 6.21
CA LEU A 50 2.09 17.19 6.46
C LEU A 50 2.89 17.56 5.21
N THR A 51 3.23 16.57 4.39
CA THR A 51 4.04 16.72 3.19
C THR A 51 3.51 15.78 2.13
N GLU A 52 3.53 16.24 0.88
CA GLU A 52 3.29 15.42 -0.30
C GLU A 52 4.53 15.48 -1.20
N GLU A 53 4.99 14.33 -1.67
CA GLU A 53 6.12 14.21 -2.59
C GLU A 53 5.62 13.69 -3.95
N PRO A 54 5.25 14.58 -4.88
CA PRO A 54 4.73 14.15 -6.17
C PRO A 54 5.83 13.51 -7.02
N ASN A 55 5.49 12.41 -7.70
CA ASN A 55 6.41 11.62 -8.53
C ASN A 55 7.49 10.85 -7.74
N ALA A 56 7.26 10.58 -6.46
CA ALA A 56 8.08 9.66 -5.69
C ALA A 56 8.02 8.24 -6.30
N THR A 57 9.19 7.61 -6.50
CA THR A 57 9.24 6.19 -6.87
C THR A 57 9.08 5.36 -5.62
N VAL A 58 8.04 4.53 -5.57
CA VAL A 58 7.74 3.66 -4.43
C VAL A 58 7.91 2.21 -4.81
N VAL A 59 8.40 1.41 -3.86
CA VAL A 59 8.49 -0.04 -3.98
C VAL A 59 7.82 -0.69 -2.78
N PRO A 60 7.20 -1.88 -2.93
CA PRO A 60 6.70 -2.61 -1.77
C PRO A 60 7.85 -2.91 -0.80
N SER A 61 7.68 -2.61 0.49
CA SER A 61 8.77 -2.78 1.48
C SER A 61 9.25 -4.23 1.58
N GLN A 62 8.37 -5.20 1.26
CA GLN A 62 8.71 -6.63 1.21
C GLN A 62 9.73 -6.99 0.12
N ALA A 63 9.83 -6.18 -0.93
CA ALA A 63 10.78 -6.40 -2.03
C ALA A 63 12.20 -5.92 -1.70
N VAL A 64 12.35 -5.02 -0.72
CA VAL A 64 13.65 -4.49 -0.29
C VAL A 64 14.39 -5.55 0.50
N GLN A 65 15.63 -5.82 0.12
CA GLN A 65 16.52 -6.78 0.77
C GLN A 65 17.74 -6.07 1.34
N ASN A 66 18.27 -6.59 2.44
CA ASN A 66 19.50 -6.10 3.05
C ASN A 66 20.67 -7.01 2.62
N GLY A 67 21.65 -6.42 1.94
CA GLY A 67 22.88 -7.09 1.53
C GLY A 67 24.10 -6.58 2.28
N PRO A 68 25.28 -7.20 2.07
CA PRO A 68 26.53 -6.75 2.67
C PRO A 68 26.93 -5.33 2.25
N ASP A 69 26.57 -4.92 1.04
CA ASP A 69 26.88 -3.59 0.48
C ASP A 69 25.75 -2.56 0.67
N GLY A 70 24.68 -2.93 1.39
CA GLY A 70 23.51 -2.08 1.63
C GLY A 70 22.20 -2.67 1.10
N GLN A 71 21.17 -1.82 1.04
CA GLN A 71 19.84 -2.22 0.59
C GLN A 71 19.80 -2.38 -0.93
N PHE A 72 19.07 -3.38 -1.41
CA PHE A 72 18.88 -3.65 -2.84
C PHE A 72 17.52 -4.29 -3.12
N VAL A 73 17.10 -4.24 -4.39
CA VAL A 73 15.90 -4.92 -4.89
C VAL A 73 16.26 -5.78 -6.10
N PHE A 74 15.43 -6.78 -6.40
CA PHE A 74 15.56 -7.55 -7.64
C PHE A 74 14.63 -7.01 -8.71
N VAL A 75 15.21 -6.51 -9.80
CA VAL A 75 14.48 -6.04 -10.98
C VAL A 75 14.47 -7.13 -12.05
N VAL A 76 13.31 -7.35 -12.67
CA VAL A 76 13.10 -8.34 -13.73
C VAL A 76 13.43 -7.71 -15.08
N LYS A 77 14.39 -8.30 -15.78
CA LYS A 77 14.78 -7.93 -17.14
C LYS A 77 13.81 -8.51 -18.18
N PRO A 78 13.78 -7.93 -19.41
CA PRO A 78 12.92 -8.43 -20.50
C PRO A 78 13.16 -9.90 -20.89
N ASP A 79 14.35 -10.43 -20.58
CA ASP A 79 14.74 -11.82 -20.82
C ASP A 79 14.29 -12.80 -19.71
N MET A 80 13.45 -12.33 -18.76
CA MET A 80 13.00 -13.06 -17.58
C MET A 80 14.13 -13.46 -16.61
N THR A 81 15.25 -12.75 -16.64
CA THR A 81 16.28 -12.83 -15.60
C THR A 81 16.07 -11.73 -14.55
N VAL A 82 16.68 -11.89 -13.38
CA VAL A 82 16.69 -10.85 -12.34
C VAL A 82 18.06 -10.20 -12.21
N GLU A 83 18.07 -8.92 -11.90
CA GLU A 83 19.26 -8.15 -11.57
C GLU A 83 19.11 -7.52 -10.19
N ASN A 84 20.20 -7.54 -9.42
CA ASN A 84 20.27 -6.83 -8.15
C ASN A 84 20.55 -5.34 -8.42
N VAL A 85 19.62 -4.49 -8.03
CA VAL A 85 19.76 -3.03 -8.14
C VAL A 85 19.87 -2.45 -6.73
N PRO A 86 20.98 -1.78 -6.37
CA PRO A 86 21.10 -1.12 -5.08
C PRO A 86 20.06 -0.01 -4.96
N VAL A 87 19.46 0.13 -3.78
CA VAL A 87 18.41 1.13 -3.51
C VAL A 87 18.77 2.01 -2.33
N THR A 88 18.29 3.24 -2.37
CA THR A 88 18.36 4.16 -1.24
C THR A 88 16.94 4.52 -0.83
N VAL A 89 16.50 3.99 0.30
CA VAL A 89 15.18 4.25 0.88
C VAL A 89 15.24 5.54 1.71
N SER A 90 14.30 6.46 1.49
CA SER A 90 14.18 7.70 2.27
C SER A 90 13.18 7.59 3.41
N SER A 91 12.02 6.99 3.14
CA SER A 91 10.94 6.83 4.10
C SER A 91 10.11 5.59 3.77
N SER A 92 9.40 5.08 4.77
CA SER A 92 8.48 3.95 4.63
C SER A 92 7.11 4.37 5.16
N ILE A 93 6.06 4.19 4.36
CA ILE A 93 4.69 4.61 4.66
C ILE A 93 3.75 3.51 4.16
N ASP A 94 2.89 2.99 5.05
CA ASP A 94 1.85 2.01 4.72
C ASP A 94 2.35 0.75 3.97
N GLY A 95 3.57 0.29 4.27
CA GLY A 95 4.17 -0.89 3.64
C GLY A 95 4.74 -0.64 2.24
N LEU A 96 4.90 0.64 1.88
CA LEU A 96 5.63 1.11 0.71
C LEU A 96 6.86 1.88 1.16
N ASP A 97 7.98 1.61 0.50
CA ASP A 97 9.23 2.33 0.71
C ASP A 97 9.42 3.34 -0.44
N VAL A 98 9.66 4.60 -0.08
CA VAL A 98 10.02 5.66 -1.02
C VAL A 98 11.50 5.54 -1.34
N VAL A 99 11.82 5.41 -2.64
CA VAL A 99 13.17 5.20 -3.13
C VAL A 99 13.69 6.46 -3.83
N GLN A 100 14.78 7.02 -3.31
CA GLN A 100 15.45 8.17 -3.93
C GLN A 100 16.34 7.76 -5.11
N LYS A 101 16.94 6.58 -5.03
CA LYS A 101 17.84 6.04 -6.05
C LYS A 101 17.63 4.54 -6.17
N GLY A 102 17.48 4.06 -7.41
CA GLY A 102 17.32 2.63 -7.70
C GLY A 102 16.47 2.39 -8.95
N PRO A 103 15.41 1.58 -8.88
CA PRO A 103 14.58 1.21 -10.03
C PRO A 103 13.86 2.41 -10.64
N GLN A 104 13.60 2.33 -11.94
CA GLN A 104 12.87 3.35 -12.69
C GLN A 104 11.35 3.07 -12.69
N PRO A 105 10.52 4.11 -12.85
CA PRO A 105 9.10 3.92 -13.06
C PRO A 105 8.82 2.96 -14.22
N GLY A 106 8.08 1.89 -13.96
CA GLY A 106 7.75 0.84 -14.94
C GLY A 106 8.57 -0.44 -14.82
N ASP A 107 9.64 -0.43 -14.01
CA ASP A 107 10.40 -1.64 -13.73
C ASP A 107 9.57 -2.66 -12.94
N LYS A 108 9.70 -3.94 -13.32
CA LYS A 108 9.04 -5.04 -12.60
C LYS A 108 9.96 -5.51 -11.49
N ILE A 109 9.47 -5.48 -10.26
CA ILE A 109 10.23 -5.86 -9.07
C ILE A 109 9.71 -7.19 -8.52
N VAL A 110 10.61 -8.02 -8.01
CA VAL A 110 10.26 -9.26 -7.32
C VAL A 110 9.80 -8.94 -5.90
N THR A 111 8.57 -9.34 -5.54
CA THR A 111 7.99 -9.14 -4.20
C THR A 111 8.00 -10.39 -3.32
N ASP A 112 8.10 -11.58 -3.93
CA ASP A 112 8.08 -12.87 -3.23
C ASP A 112 9.10 -13.84 -3.85
N GLY A 113 9.64 -14.75 -3.05
CA GLY A 113 10.62 -15.75 -3.45
C GLY A 113 12.07 -15.24 -3.54
N GLN A 114 12.34 -14.00 -3.12
CA GLN A 114 13.65 -13.36 -3.24
C GLN A 114 14.80 -14.07 -2.50
N ALA A 115 14.49 -14.82 -1.43
CA ALA A 115 15.49 -15.57 -0.65
C ALA A 115 16.25 -16.62 -1.46
N ASN A 116 15.68 -17.12 -2.57
CA ASN A 116 16.28 -18.14 -3.42
C ASN A 116 16.89 -17.57 -4.71
N LEU A 117 16.89 -16.24 -4.87
CA LEU A 117 17.34 -15.59 -6.10
C LEU A 117 18.77 -15.07 -5.96
N VAL A 118 19.54 -15.28 -7.02
CA VAL A 118 20.82 -14.60 -7.26
C VAL A 118 20.74 -13.82 -8.57
N SER A 119 21.60 -12.81 -8.74
CA SER A 119 21.67 -12.06 -9.99
C SER A 119 21.87 -13.00 -11.19
N GLY A 120 21.10 -12.81 -12.26
CA GLY A 120 21.04 -13.69 -13.43
C GLY A 120 20.12 -14.90 -13.31
N SER A 121 19.42 -15.11 -12.18
CA SER A 121 18.48 -16.21 -12.03
C SER A 121 17.30 -16.05 -12.98
N LYS A 122 16.92 -17.14 -13.67
CA LYS A 122 15.68 -17.17 -14.45
C LYS A 122 14.49 -17.30 -13.51
N ILE A 123 13.49 -16.46 -13.72
CA ILE A 123 12.27 -16.48 -12.92
C ILE A 123 11.06 -16.89 -13.76
N ARG A 124 10.03 -17.38 -13.07
CA ARG A 124 8.69 -17.52 -13.64
C ARG A 124 7.77 -16.63 -12.80
N ILE A 125 7.15 -15.65 -13.45
CA ILE A 125 6.21 -14.74 -12.77
C ILE A 125 4.96 -15.55 -12.42
N LYS A 126 4.71 -15.74 -11.12
CA LYS A 126 3.41 -16.14 -10.62
C LYS A 126 2.59 -14.86 -10.52
N THR A 127 1.74 -14.59 -11.52
CA THR A 127 0.81 -13.46 -11.43
C THR A 127 0.01 -13.63 -10.15
N ALA A 128 0.10 -12.67 -9.23
CA ALA A 128 -0.79 -12.58 -8.08
C ALA A 128 -2.20 -12.41 -8.64
N GLY A 129 -2.93 -13.52 -8.76
CA GLY A 129 -4.31 -13.54 -9.19
C GLY A 129 -5.14 -12.78 -8.17
N ASN A 130 -5.98 -11.88 -8.68
CA ASN A 130 -7.16 -11.42 -7.98
C ASN A 130 -8.06 -12.63 -7.66
N ASP A 131 -7.75 -13.36 -6.59
CA ASP A 131 -8.57 -14.46 -6.08
C ASP A 131 -9.64 -13.93 -5.13
N SER A 132 -10.42 -12.96 -5.60
CA SER A 132 -11.60 -12.44 -4.92
C SER A 132 -12.89 -12.66 -5.70
N ASN A 133 -13.02 -13.76 -6.46
CA ASN A 133 -14.34 -14.36 -6.70
C ASN A 133 -14.28 -15.79 -7.28
N ALA A 134 -14.22 -16.81 -6.42
CA ALA A 134 -14.60 -18.18 -6.81
C ALA A 134 -15.23 -18.92 -5.62
N GLY A 135 -16.21 -18.27 -4.98
CA GLY A 135 -17.11 -18.90 -4.02
C GLY A 135 -18.21 -19.70 -4.71
N GLY A 136 -18.01 -21.03 -4.75
CA GLY A 136 -19.02 -22.09 -4.69
C GLY A 136 -20.37 -21.95 -5.41
N ASN A 137 -20.61 -22.80 -6.42
CA ASN A 137 -21.91 -23.48 -6.54
C ASN A 137 -21.82 -24.83 -7.28
N SER A 138 -21.21 -25.82 -6.63
CA SER A 138 -21.37 -27.23 -6.97
C SER A 138 -22.63 -27.78 -6.30
N SER A 139 -23.82 -27.51 -6.85
CA SER A 139 -25.08 -28.22 -6.53
C SER A 139 -26.26 -27.90 -7.47
N ARG A 140 -26.15 -28.23 -8.75
CA ARG A 140 -27.33 -28.59 -9.56
C ARG A 140 -27.07 -29.94 -10.22
N ARG A 141 -27.37 -31.00 -9.46
CA ARG A 141 -27.58 -32.36 -9.94
C ARG A 141 -28.45 -32.30 -11.20
N ARG A 142 -27.86 -32.55 -12.36
CA ARG A 142 -28.60 -33.01 -13.54
C ARG A 142 -29.02 -34.44 -13.24
N ILE A 143 -30.32 -34.65 -13.04
CA ILE A 143 -30.90 -35.98 -13.14
C ILE A 143 -31.11 -36.23 -14.65
N PRO A 144 -30.53 -37.26 -15.26
CA PRO A 144 -30.89 -37.63 -16.63
C PRO A 144 -32.22 -38.41 -16.60
N GLU A 145 -33.14 -37.95 -17.43
CA GLU A 145 -34.45 -38.55 -17.70
C GLU A 145 -34.29 -40.00 -18.22
N VAL A 146 -34.88 -40.95 -17.51
CA VAL A 146 -34.91 -42.37 -17.91
C VAL A 146 -36.10 -42.59 -18.83
N ARG A 147 -35.84 -42.63 -20.13
CA ARG A 147 -36.80 -43.08 -21.13
C ARG A 147 -36.76 -44.61 -21.20
N ARG A 148 -37.78 -45.33 -20.69
CA ARG A 148 -38.04 -46.73 -21.08
C ARG A 148 -39.52 -47.08 -21.11
N ARG A 149 -39.94 -47.35 -22.36
CA ARG A 149 -41.09 -48.12 -22.89
C ARG A 149 -42.50 -47.63 -22.56
#